data_AF-A0A0M2DTU7-F1
#
_entry.id   AF-A0A0M2DTU7-F1
#
_cell.length_a   1.000
_cell.length_b   1.000
_cell.length_c   1.000
_cell.angle_alpha   90.00
_cell.angle_beta   90.00
_cell.angle_gamma   90.00
#
_symmetry.space_group_name_H-M   'P 1'
#
loop_
_entity.id
_entity.type
_entity.pdbx_description
1 polymer ?
#
loop_
_entity_poly.entity_id
_entity_poly.type
_entity_poly.pdbx_seq_one_letter_code
_entity_poly.pdbx_strand_id
1 'polypeptide(L)'
;MKAPSLGYQEDTSMSKFEIARLQIEEAITLFINKKFLCALTLAGAGEEISSRLMNSRGQRSSMEQSANTVIALKKSTGLAALEEVTESSMFKGWNSARNAAKHHNDGEDETVVLNLFDEAYWMIRRALANTKSLSLQISNEVDFENWVIVNINMDADEDEI
;
A
#
# COMPACT_ATOMS: atom_id res chain seq x y z
N MET A 1 -5.68 -2.27 -34.74
CA MET A 1 -4.56 -1.39 -35.11
C MET A 1 -3.48 -1.60 -34.05
N LYS A 2 -2.24 -1.95 -34.41
CA LYS A 2 -1.15 -2.07 -33.42
C LYS A 2 -0.82 -0.66 -32.93
N ALA A 3 -0.61 -0.48 -31.62
CA ALA A 3 -0.24 0.83 -31.08
C ALA A 3 1.04 1.34 -31.77
N PRO A 4 1.17 2.66 -32.02
CA PRO A 4 2.40 3.22 -32.55
C PRO A 4 3.56 2.88 -31.61
N SER A 5 4.64 2.32 -32.16
CA SER A 5 5.82 1.89 -31.40
C SER A 5 6.99 2.84 -31.66
N LEU A 6 7.69 3.21 -30.59
CA LEU A 6 8.98 3.91 -30.66
C LEU A 6 10.15 2.96 -30.92
N GLY A 7 9.94 1.64 -30.86
CA GLY A 7 10.95 0.63 -31.20
C GLY A 7 12.12 0.49 -30.22
N TYR A 8 11.99 1.01 -28.99
CA TYR A 8 13.08 0.93 -27.99
C TYR A 8 13.34 -0.50 -27.49
N GLN A 9 12.29 -1.31 -27.33
CA GLN A 9 12.39 -2.72 -26.95
C GLN A 9 11.25 -3.55 -27.53
N GLU A 10 11.46 -4.87 -27.61
CA GLU A 10 10.43 -5.84 -27.95
C GLU A 10 9.44 -6.07 -26.79
N ASP A 11 8.31 -6.69 -27.10
CA ASP A 11 7.30 -7.04 -26.10
C ASP A 11 7.89 -7.96 -25.01
N THR A 12 7.70 -7.59 -23.74
CA THR A 12 8.22 -8.33 -22.58
C THR A 12 7.13 -9.17 -21.94
N SER A 13 7.42 -10.44 -21.65
CA SER A 13 6.54 -11.31 -20.85
C SER A 13 6.95 -11.24 -19.38
N MET A 14 5.98 -11.01 -18.50
CA MET A 14 6.20 -10.88 -17.06
C MET A 14 4.99 -11.41 -16.28
N SER A 15 5.24 -12.17 -15.23
CA SER A 15 4.19 -12.68 -14.35
C SER A 15 3.62 -11.58 -13.45
N LYS A 16 2.40 -11.79 -12.94
CA LYS A 16 1.80 -10.88 -11.95
C LYS A 16 2.58 -10.80 -10.63
N PHE A 17 3.28 -11.87 -10.26
CA PHE A 17 4.18 -11.88 -9.10
C PHE A 17 5.38 -10.95 -9.31
N GLU A 18 6.01 -11.02 -10.48
CA GLU A 18 7.14 -10.13 -10.82
C GLU A 18 6.69 -8.68 -10.89
N ILE A 19 5.54 -8.39 -11.49
CA ILE A 19 4.98 -7.04 -11.52
C ILE A 19 4.75 -6.52 -10.09
N ALA A 20 4.09 -7.29 -9.22
CA ALA A 20 3.85 -6.88 -7.84
C ALA A 20 5.17 -6.62 -7.09
N ARG A 21 6.16 -7.52 -7.23
CA ARG A 21 7.47 -7.38 -6.61
C ARG A 21 8.15 -6.08 -7.04
N LEU A 22 8.28 -5.84 -8.34
CA LEU A 22 8.96 -4.65 -8.87
C LEU A 22 8.29 -3.35 -8.43
N GLN A 23 6.96 -3.31 -8.38
CA GLN A 23 6.20 -2.14 -7.92
C GLN A 23 6.47 -1.84 -6.43
N ILE A 24 6.53 -2.88 -5.59
CA ILE A 24 6.78 -2.74 -4.14
C ILE A 24 8.23 -2.36 -3.87
N GLU A 25 9.18 -3.01 -4.55
CA GLU A 25 10.61 -2.69 -4.43
C GLU A 25 10.88 -1.23 -4.84
N GLU A 26 10.31 -0.77 -5.95
CA GLU A 26 10.48 0.62 -6.38
C GLU A 26 9.76 1.59 -5.43
N ALA A 27 8.59 1.22 -4.89
CA ALA A 27 7.92 2.03 -3.89
C ALA A 27 8.79 2.26 -2.64
N ILE A 28 9.47 1.22 -2.16
CA ILE A 28 10.41 1.31 -1.04
C ILE A 28 11.58 2.23 -1.39
N THR A 29 12.19 2.06 -2.57
CA THR A 29 13.27 2.93 -3.04
C THR A 29 12.84 4.40 -3.04
N LEU A 30 11.65 4.69 -3.58
CA LEU A 30 11.10 6.05 -3.60
C LEU A 30 10.82 6.58 -2.20
N PHE A 31 10.29 5.74 -1.29
CA PHE A 31 10.01 6.11 0.09
C PHE A 31 11.29 6.52 0.83
N ILE A 32 12.35 5.71 0.73
CA ILE A 32 13.67 5.99 1.32
C ILE A 32 14.25 7.31 0.78
N ASN A 33 13.99 7.60 -0.50
CA ASN A 33 14.36 8.86 -1.16
C ASN A 33 13.36 10.01 -0.91
N LYS A 34 12.45 9.88 0.06
CA LYS A 34 11.43 10.88 0.46
C LYS A 34 10.47 11.30 -0.66
N LYS A 35 10.29 10.45 -1.68
CA LYS A 35 9.34 10.63 -2.80
C LYS A 35 8.01 9.96 -2.49
N PHE A 36 7.37 10.40 -1.41
CA PHE A 36 6.24 9.69 -0.79
C PHE A 36 4.99 9.54 -1.68
N LEU A 37 4.63 10.56 -2.47
CA LEU A 37 3.46 10.46 -3.37
C LEU A 37 3.62 9.35 -4.42
N CYS A 38 4.81 9.25 -5.02
CA CYS A 38 5.11 8.20 -5.99
C CYS A 38 5.21 6.84 -5.31
N ALA A 39 5.83 6.79 -4.11
CA ALA A 39 5.87 5.57 -3.30
C ALA A 39 4.47 5.04 -2.97
N LEU A 40 3.55 5.91 -2.52
CA LEU A 40 2.14 5.57 -2.25
C LEU A 40 1.46 4.95 -3.47
N THR A 41 1.68 5.53 -4.65
CA THR A 41 1.07 5.05 -5.90
C THR A 41 1.57 3.67 -6.28
N LEU A 42 2.90 3.45 -6.30
CA LEU A 42 3.47 2.15 -6.67
C LEU A 42 3.18 1.08 -5.61
N ALA A 43 3.27 1.41 -4.33
CA ALA A 43 2.90 0.51 -3.24
C ALA A 43 1.44 0.09 -3.36
N GLY A 44 0.55 1.04 -3.67
CA GLY A 44 -0.87 0.78 -3.88
C GLY A 44 -1.17 -0.11 -5.09
N ALA A 45 -0.37 -0.02 -6.15
CA ALA A 45 -0.46 -0.92 -7.30
C ALA A 45 0.04 -2.34 -6.95
N GLY A 46 1.18 -2.44 -6.25
CA GLY A 46 1.72 -3.71 -5.79
C GLY A 46 0.82 -4.42 -4.76
N GLU A 47 0.23 -3.67 -3.84
CA GLU A 47 -0.74 -4.15 -2.86
C GLU A 47 -2.00 -4.72 -3.55
N GLU A 48 -2.54 -4.01 -4.55
CA GLU A 48 -3.73 -4.45 -5.26
C GLU A 48 -3.48 -5.72 -6.08
N ILE A 49 -2.33 -5.82 -6.75
CA ILE A 49 -1.96 -7.03 -7.50
C ILE A 49 -1.75 -8.21 -6.54
N SER A 50 -0.99 -8.02 -5.46
CA SER A 50 -0.74 -9.07 -4.46
C SER A 50 -2.03 -9.53 -3.76
N SER A 51 -2.93 -8.60 -3.42
CA SER A 51 -4.26 -8.92 -2.87
C SER A 51 -5.07 -9.80 -3.82
N ARG A 52 -5.15 -9.44 -5.11
CA ARG A 52 -5.85 -10.25 -6.12
C ARG A 52 -5.20 -11.63 -6.32
N LEU A 53 -3.87 -11.73 -6.23
CA LEU A 53 -3.16 -13.01 -6.28
C LEU A 53 -3.50 -13.90 -5.07
N MET A 54 -3.57 -13.33 -3.86
CA MET A 54 -4.00 -14.06 -2.67
C MET A 54 -5.44 -14.57 -2.82
N ASN A 55 -6.34 -13.71 -3.25
CA ASN A 55 -7.76 -14.05 -3.45
C ASN A 55 -7.92 -15.17 -4.50
N SER A 56 -7.11 -15.15 -5.56
CA SER A 56 -7.09 -16.24 -6.56
C SER A 56 -6.65 -17.60 -6.00
N ARG A 57 -5.97 -17.62 -4.85
CA ARG A 57 -5.55 -18.83 -4.11
C ARG A 57 -6.50 -19.17 -2.96
N GLY A 58 -7.64 -18.50 -2.85
CA GLY A 58 -8.59 -18.68 -1.74
C GLY A 58 -8.09 -18.12 -0.40
N GLN A 59 -7.04 -17.30 -0.41
CA GLN A 59 -6.52 -16.62 0.77
C GLN A 59 -7.12 -15.22 0.87
N ARG A 60 -7.21 -14.67 2.08
CA ARG A 60 -7.63 -13.28 2.31
C ARG A 60 -6.43 -12.36 2.37
N SER A 61 -6.49 -11.23 1.69
CA SER A 61 -5.50 -10.15 1.78
C SER A 61 -5.37 -9.59 3.20
N SER A 62 -4.26 -8.89 3.47
CA SER A 62 -4.02 -8.20 4.74
C SER A 62 -5.16 -7.24 5.10
N MET A 63 -5.70 -6.53 4.11
CA MET A 63 -6.80 -5.60 4.31
C MET A 63 -8.10 -6.32 4.73
N GLU A 64 -8.46 -7.41 4.05
CA GLU A 64 -9.63 -8.23 4.41
C GLU A 64 -9.46 -8.87 5.80
N GLN A 65 -8.25 -9.30 6.16
CA GLN A 65 -7.95 -9.82 7.50
C GLN A 65 -8.12 -8.76 8.59
N SER A 66 -7.61 -7.54 8.37
CA SER A 66 -7.79 -6.41 9.28
C SER A 66 -9.26 -6.04 9.45
N ALA A 67 -10.02 -5.97 8.34
CA ALA A 67 -11.45 -5.68 8.39
C ALA A 67 -12.23 -6.73 9.19
N ASN A 68 -11.94 -8.01 8.96
CA ASN A 68 -12.55 -9.10 9.71
C ASN A 68 -12.23 -9.01 11.22
N THR A 69 -11.01 -8.63 11.57
CA THR A 69 -10.59 -8.45 12.97
C THR A 69 -11.35 -7.31 13.63
N VAL A 70 -11.48 -6.17 12.97
CA VAL A 70 -12.24 -5.00 13.47
C VAL A 70 -13.72 -5.36 13.65
N ILE A 71 -14.32 -6.06 12.68
CA ILE A 71 -15.72 -6.49 12.75
C ILE A 71 -15.92 -7.52 13.87
N ALA A 72 -15.00 -8.46 14.06
CA ALA A 72 -15.05 -9.42 15.15
C ALA A 72 -14.95 -8.73 16.51
N LEU A 73 -14.03 -7.76 16.64
CA LEU A 73 -13.87 -6.98 17.87
C LEU A 73 -15.14 -6.20 18.20
N LYS A 74 -15.75 -5.53 17.21
CA LYS A 74 -17.06 -4.85 17.34
C LYS A 74 -18.11 -5.80 17.92
N LYS A 75 -18.26 -6.99 17.34
CA LYS A 75 -19.25 -7.99 17.78
C LYS A 75 -19.01 -8.44 19.22
N SER A 76 -17.75 -8.57 19.63
CA SER A 76 -17.39 -9.05 20.98
C SER A 76 -17.46 -7.99 22.08
N THR A 77 -17.30 -6.70 21.74
CA THR A 77 -17.16 -5.60 22.71
C THR A 77 -18.38 -4.70 22.80
N GLY A 78 -19.24 -4.66 21.77
CA GLY A 78 -20.39 -3.76 21.72
C GLY A 78 -19.99 -2.27 21.65
N LEU A 79 -18.76 -1.96 21.22
CA LEU A 79 -18.25 -0.60 21.09
C LEU A 79 -19.13 0.24 20.15
N ALA A 80 -19.88 1.19 20.71
CA ALA A 80 -20.76 2.11 19.97
C ALA A 80 -19.99 2.92 18.91
N ALA A 81 -18.71 3.21 19.15
CA ALA A 81 -17.81 3.86 18.19
C ALA A 81 -17.63 3.10 16.86
N LEU A 82 -18.07 1.83 16.79
CA LEU A 82 -17.95 0.99 15.60
C LEU A 82 -19.30 0.76 14.90
N GLU A 83 -20.41 1.37 15.32
CA GLU A 83 -21.77 1.08 14.81
C GLU A 83 -21.91 1.17 13.29
N GLU A 84 -21.27 2.15 12.63
CA GLU A 84 -21.34 2.35 11.18
C GLU A 84 -20.22 1.67 10.37
N VAL A 85 -19.36 0.91 11.04
CA VAL A 85 -18.22 0.26 10.38
C VAL A 85 -18.69 -0.98 9.61
N THR A 86 -18.60 -0.90 8.29
CA THR A 86 -18.80 -2.00 7.34
C THR A 86 -17.47 -2.30 6.65
N GLU A 87 -17.33 -3.49 6.08
CA GLU A 87 -16.13 -3.84 5.29
C GLU A 87 -15.91 -2.86 4.14
N SER A 88 -16.98 -2.50 3.43
CA SER A 88 -16.94 -1.53 2.34
C SER A 88 -16.51 -0.13 2.80
N SER A 89 -17.04 0.36 3.93
CA SER A 89 -16.63 1.68 4.45
C SER A 89 -15.19 1.70 4.94
N MET A 90 -14.69 0.61 5.54
CA MET A 90 -13.27 0.47 5.88
C MET A 90 -12.38 0.46 4.64
N PHE A 91 -12.73 -0.32 3.61
CA PHE A 91 -11.93 -0.40 2.40
C PHE A 91 -11.90 0.93 1.65
N LYS A 92 -13.02 1.66 1.63
CA LYS A 92 -13.08 3.01 1.08
C LYS A 92 -12.16 3.96 1.85
N GLY A 93 -12.21 3.93 3.19
CA GLY A 93 -11.35 4.74 4.04
C GLY A 93 -9.86 4.43 3.84
N TRP A 94 -9.47 3.17 3.95
CA TRP A 94 -8.08 2.73 3.84
C TRP A 94 -7.47 2.88 2.45
N ASN A 95 -8.28 3.00 1.40
CA ASN A 95 -7.80 3.26 0.04
C ASN A 95 -7.98 4.72 -0.39
N SER A 96 -8.49 5.59 0.48
CA SER A 96 -8.85 6.97 0.16
C SER A 96 -7.65 7.76 -0.36
N ALA A 97 -6.53 7.79 0.39
CA ALA A 97 -5.33 8.52 -0.01
C ALA A 97 -4.74 8.04 -1.34
N ARG A 98 -4.64 6.72 -1.55
CA ARG A 98 -4.20 6.14 -2.82
C ARG A 98 -5.11 6.54 -3.98
N ASN A 99 -6.42 6.55 -3.75
CA ASN A 99 -7.39 6.89 -4.78
C ASN A 99 -7.33 8.40 -5.10
N ALA A 100 -7.26 9.26 -4.08
CA ALA A 100 -7.06 10.70 -4.24
C ALA A 100 -5.75 11.02 -4.99
N ALA A 101 -4.69 10.23 -4.80
CA ALA A 101 -3.42 10.41 -5.49
C ALA A 101 -3.46 10.02 -6.99
N LYS A 102 -4.44 9.25 -7.46
CA LYS A 102 -4.47 8.69 -8.83
C LYS A 102 -5.74 8.98 -9.63
N HIS A 103 -6.79 9.46 -8.99
CA HIS A 103 -8.08 9.75 -9.60
C HIS A 103 -8.47 11.19 -9.31
N HIS A 104 -9.09 11.84 -10.29
CA HIS A 104 -9.81 13.09 -10.13
C HIS A 104 -11.20 12.86 -10.70
N ASN A 105 -12.23 13.01 -9.88
CA ASN A 105 -13.62 12.86 -10.31
C ASN A 105 -14.22 14.22 -10.69
N ASP A 106 -15.21 14.21 -11.58
CA ASP A 106 -15.92 15.43 -11.95
C ASP A 106 -16.54 16.10 -10.72
N GLY A 107 -16.17 17.37 -10.48
CA GLY A 107 -16.65 18.17 -9.35
C GLY A 107 -15.91 17.94 -8.03
N GLU A 108 -14.82 17.18 -8.04
CA GLU A 108 -13.89 17.08 -6.91
C GLU A 108 -12.99 18.33 -6.84
N ASP A 109 -12.51 18.66 -5.63
CA ASP A 109 -11.55 19.74 -5.46
C ASP A 109 -10.24 19.41 -6.22
N GLU A 110 -9.62 20.43 -6.80
CA GLU A 110 -8.30 20.31 -7.44
C GLU A 110 -7.18 20.19 -6.40
N THR A 111 -7.48 20.41 -5.12
CA THR A 111 -6.55 20.29 -4.00
C THR A 111 -6.93 19.14 -3.07
N VAL A 112 -5.93 18.32 -2.71
CA VAL A 112 -6.06 17.28 -1.68
C VAL A 112 -5.03 17.51 -0.57
N VAL A 113 -5.43 17.27 0.68
CA VAL A 113 -4.54 17.37 1.84
C VAL A 113 -4.30 15.98 2.39
N LEU A 114 -3.06 15.51 2.32
CA LEU A 114 -2.65 14.16 2.70
C LEU A 114 -1.35 14.21 3.50
N ASN A 115 -1.23 13.38 4.55
CA ASN A 115 0.08 13.07 5.11
C ASN A 115 0.76 12.01 4.25
N LEU A 116 1.49 12.45 3.21
CA LEU A 116 2.07 11.53 2.24
C LEU A 116 3.02 10.52 2.85
N PHE A 117 3.73 10.88 3.92
CA PHE A 117 4.63 9.97 4.63
C PHE A 117 3.87 8.80 5.24
N ASP A 118 2.87 9.09 6.09
CA ASP A 118 2.06 8.07 6.77
C ASP A 118 1.33 7.18 5.76
N GLU A 119 0.74 7.80 4.73
CA GLU A 119 -0.03 7.07 3.72
C GLU A 119 0.87 6.12 2.91
N ALA A 120 2.05 6.57 2.50
CA ALA A 120 3.01 5.71 1.81
C ALA A 120 3.53 4.60 2.73
N TYR A 121 3.85 4.91 3.98
CA TYR A 121 4.32 3.95 4.97
C TYR A 121 3.31 2.82 5.18
N TRP A 122 2.05 3.15 5.48
CA TRP A 122 1.01 2.16 5.72
C TRP A 122 0.67 1.34 4.47
N MET A 123 0.73 1.95 3.29
CA MET A 123 0.53 1.23 2.03
C MET A 123 1.66 0.22 1.77
N ILE A 124 2.92 0.59 2.00
CA ILE A 124 4.07 -0.33 1.88
C ILE A 124 3.93 -1.47 2.88
N ARG A 125 3.60 -1.18 4.15
CA ARG A 125 3.37 -2.21 5.19
C ARG A 125 2.28 -3.22 4.79
N ARG A 126 1.17 -2.74 4.23
CA ARG A 126 0.09 -3.61 3.70
C ARG A 126 0.56 -4.47 2.54
N ALA A 127 1.29 -3.88 1.59
CA ALA A 127 1.84 -4.61 0.45
C ALA A 127 2.79 -5.72 0.92
N LEU A 128 3.72 -5.39 1.83
CA LEU A 128 4.66 -6.35 2.43
C LEU A 128 3.93 -7.51 3.13
N ALA A 129 2.88 -7.24 3.89
CA ALA A 129 2.07 -8.28 4.54
C ALA A 129 1.42 -9.26 3.53
N ASN A 130 0.92 -8.76 2.40
CA ASN A 130 0.42 -9.61 1.33
C ASN A 130 1.54 -10.46 0.72
N THR A 131 2.71 -9.87 0.45
CA THR A 131 3.84 -10.60 -0.16
C THR A 131 4.39 -11.71 0.74
N LYS A 132 4.46 -11.48 2.06
CA LYS A 132 4.80 -12.51 3.06
C LYS A 132 3.83 -13.69 2.99
N SER A 133 2.53 -13.42 2.90
CA SER A 133 1.50 -14.46 2.78
C SER A 133 1.61 -15.26 1.46
N LEU A 134 2.10 -14.63 0.40
CA LEU A 134 2.37 -15.26 -0.90
C LEU A 134 3.73 -15.95 -0.98
N SER A 135 4.55 -15.87 0.08
CA SER A 135 5.97 -16.29 0.07
C SER A 135 6.80 -15.60 -1.02
N LEU A 136 6.47 -14.34 -1.32
CA LEU A 136 7.21 -13.49 -2.25
C LEU A 136 8.21 -12.64 -1.47
N GLN A 137 9.49 -12.75 -1.82
CA GLN A 137 10.56 -11.96 -1.22
C GLN A 137 10.67 -10.59 -1.89
N ILE A 138 10.80 -9.55 -1.06
CA ILE A 138 11.06 -8.16 -1.46
C ILE A 138 12.50 -7.84 -1.06
N SER A 139 13.36 -7.55 -2.04
CA SER A 139 14.81 -7.47 -1.82
C SER A 139 15.25 -6.35 -0.87
N ASN A 140 14.52 -5.24 -0.87
CA ASN A 140 14.84 -4.04 -0.08
C ASN A 140 13.89 -3.84 1.12
N GLU A 141 13.17 -4.88 1.57
CA GLU A 141 12.34 -4.80 2.77
C GLU A 141 13.15 -4.38 4.01
N VAL A 142 14.36 -4.90 4.16
CA VAL A 142 15.25 -4.56 5.29
C VAL A 142 15.66 -3.09 5.25
N ASP A 143 15.89 -2.52 4.07
CA ASP A 143 16.26 -1.11 3.93
C ASP A 143 15.11 -0.19 4.35
N PHE A 144 13.87 -0.57 4.04
CA PHE A 144 12.68 0.13 4.50
C PHE A 144 12.58 0.14 6.04
N GLU A 145 12.71 -1.02 6.68
CA GLU A 145 12.63 -1.14 8.14
C GLU A 145 13.77 -0.35 8.83
N ASN A 146 15.00 -0.46 8.31
CA ASN A 146 16.14 0.30 8.82
C ASN A 146 15.93 1.81 8.71
N TRP A 147 15.39 2.27 7.57
CA TRP A 147 15.11 3.69 7.38
C TRP A 147 14.12 4.21 8.43
N VAL A 148 13.06 3.46 8.71
CA VAL A 148 12.05 3.84 9.71
C VAL A 148 12.66 3.88 11.10
N ILE A 149 13.50 2.89 11.46
CA ILE A 149 14.19 2.88 12.75
C ILE A 149 15.05 4.13 12.92
N VAL A 150 15.93 4.41 11.93
CA VAL A 150 16.88 5.52 12.02
C VAL A 150 16.17 6.88 12.05
N ASN A 151 15.20 7.11 11.15
CA ASN A 151 14.65 8.46 10.94
C ASN A 151 13.41 8.77 11.80
N ILE A 152 12.84 7.77 12.49
CA ILE A 152 11.61 7.95 13.28
C ILE A 152 11.80 7.48 14.72
N ASN A 153 12.45 6.33 14.93
CA ASN A 153 12.56 5.73 16.26
C ASN A 153 13.85 6.11 17.00
N MET A 154 14.87 6.62 16.31
CA MET A 154 16.15 7.02 16.92
C MET A 154 16.34 8.54 17.04
N ASP A 155 15.70 9.35 16.20
CA ASP A 155 15.78 10.82 16.26
C ASP A 155 14.99 11.44 17.45
N ALA A 156 14.24 10.64 18.22
CA ALA A 156 13.47 11.11 19.37
C ALA A 156 14.31 11.38 20.64
N ASP A 157 15.59 10.98 20.65
CA ASP A 157 16.46 11.08 21.83
C ASP A 157 17.42 12.30 21.81
N GLU A 158 17.43 13.12 20.75
CA GLU A 158 18.38 14.25 20.65
C GLU A 158 17.80 15.63 21.03
N ASP A 159 16.48 15.74 21.30
CA ASP A 159 15.83 17.00 21.71
C ASP A 159 15.63 17.16 23.24
N GLU A 160 16.17 16.25 24.07
CA GLU A 160 16.16 16.35 25.54
C GLU A 160 17.58 16.38 26.15
N ILE A 161 18.41 17.39 25.84
CA ILE A 161 19.53 17.82 26.73
C ILE A 161 19.66 19.35 26.75
#